data_AF-A0A7S0UPB5-F1
#
_entry.id   AF-A0A7S0UPB5-F1
#
_cell.length_a   1.000
_cell.length_b   1.000
_cell.length_c   1.000
_cell.angle_alpha   90.00
_cell.angle_beta   90.00
_cell.angle_gamma   90.00
#
_symmetry.space_group_name_H-M   'P 1'
#
loop_
_entity.id
_entity.type
_entity.pdbx_description
1 polymer ?
#
loop_
_entity_poly.entity_id
_entity_poly.type
_entity_poly.pdbx_seq_one_letter_code
_entity_poly.pdbx_strand_id
1 'polypeptide(L)'
;PPPPPPPAASTVNTSGVSVPSSSFDHPSSSGAQKRVRLANRTETERTSREVDWARREERHDLSLRQLLVRSEPLGLDRWHRRYWIFPGAPYALMVEEADGKGMGLVTSREELEELMQSLNRNGQRENGLYLALRRKMWLLTQLLPCAVAATGERREGEEEEEGEEE
;
A
#
# COMPACT_ATOMS: atom_id res chain seq x y z
N PRO A 1 -25.39 -1.48 7.02
CA PRO A 1 -26.80 -1.93 7.10
C PRO A 1 -27.22 -2.47 5.73
N PRO A 2 -27.83 -3.66 5.62
CA PRO A 2 -28.29 -4.16 4.33
C PRO A 2 -29.55 -3.40 3.87
N PRO A 3 -29.77 -3.24 2.54
CA PRO A 3 -30.97 -2.58 2.02
C PRO A 3 -32.23 -3.42 2.22
N PRO A 4 -33.42 -2.79 2.32
CA PRO A 4 -34.69 -3.49 2.55
C PRO A 4 -35.15 -4.28 1.31
N PRO A 5 -35.90 -5.39 1.50
CA PRO A 5 -36.44 -6.17 0.39
C PRO A 5 -37.61 -5.44 -0.33
N PRO A 6 -37.84 -5.72 -1.62
CA PRO A 6 -38.95 -5.12 -2.37
C PRO A 6 -40.33 -5.68 -1.95
N PRO A 7 -41.42 -4.90 -2.11
CA PRO A 7 -42.76 -5.32 -1.70
C PRO A 7 -43.33 -6.42 -2.60
N ALA A 8 -44.08 -7.33 -1.97
CA ALA A 8 -44.77 -8.45 -2.61
C ALA A 8 -45.86 -7.95 -3.57
N ALA A 9 -45.82 -8.45 -4.82
CA ALA A 9 -46.85 -8.20 -5.80
C ALA A 9 -48.15 -8.92 -5.40
N SER A 10 -49.23 -8.16 -5.26
CA SER A 10 -50.58 -8.68 -5.00
C SER A 10 -51.14 -9.33 -6.27
N THR A 11 -51.40 -10.63 -6.20
CA THR A 11 -52.15 -11.37 -7.21
C THR A 11 -53.62 -11.01 -7.11
N VAL A 12 -54.15 -10.26 -8.08
CA VAL A 12 -55.60 -10.13 -8.27
C VAL A 12 -56.05 -11.20 -9.27
N ASN A 13 -56.86 -12.14 -8.79
CA ASN A 13 -57.59 -13.07 -9.65
C ASN A 13 -58.79 -12.34 -10.24
N THR A 14 -58.97 -12.40 -11.56
CA THR A 14 -60.21 -12.01 -12.23
C THR A 14 -60.62 -13.12 -13.16
N SER A 15 -61.73 -13.76 -12.81
CA SER A 15 -62.39 -14.83 -13.53
C SER A 15 -63.16 -14.30 -14.74
N GLY A 16 -62.93 -14.93 -15.89
CA GLY A 16 -63.95 -15.36 -16.84
C GLY A 16 -64.70 -14.31 -17.66
N VAL A 17 -64.27 -14.11 -18.92
CA VAL A 17 -65.17 -13.91 -20.07
C VAL A 17 -64.53 -14.52 -21.33
N SER A 18 -65.25 -15.44 -21.98
CA SER A 18 -64.92 -16.08 -23.25
C SER A 18 -65.40 -15.25 -24.44
N VAL A 19 -64.56 -14.93 -25.44
CA VAL A 19 -64.72 -15.02 -26.93
C VAL A 19 -63.44 -14.49 -27.63
N PRO A 20 -63.26 -14.59 -28.97
CA PRO A 20 -62.95 -15.76 -29.81
C PRO A 20 -61.48 -15.78 -30.29
N SER A 21 -61.07 -16.91 -30.88
CA SER A 21 -59.77 -17.15 -31.52
C SER A 21 -59.37 -16.07 -32.53
N SER A 22 -58.36 -15.28 -32.16
CA SER A 22 -57.55 -14.44 -33.05
C SER A 22 -56.13 -14.97 -32.98
N SER A 23 -55.65 -15.50 -34.09
CA SER A 23 -54.27 -15.94 -34.30
C SER A 23 -53.29 -14.81 -33.98
N PHE A 24 -52.75 -14.82 -32.77
CA PHE A 24 -51.58 -14.03 -32.39
C PHE A 24 -50.35 -14.90 -32.57
N ASP A 25 -49.46 -14.48 -33.47
CA ASP A 25 -48.11 -15.01 -33.56
C ASP A 25 -47.42 -14.90 -32.19
N HIS A 26 -47.14 -16.04 -31.57
CA HIS A 26 -46.32 -16.07 -30.37
C HIS A 26 -44.90 -15.60 -30.75
N PRO A 27 -44.36 -14.53 -30.14
CA PRO A 27 -42.96 -14.20 -30.32
C PRO A 27 -42.14 -15.38 -29.79
N SER A 28 -41.42 -16.04 -30.71
CA SER A 28 -40.58 -17.20 -30.43
C SER A 28 -39.66 -16.92 -29.23
N SER A 29 -39.90 -17.63 -28.13
CA SER A 29 -39.13 -17.61 -26.87
C SER A 29 -37.60 -17.68 -27.09
N SER A 30 -37.18 -18.28 -28.20
CA SER A 30 -35.81 -18.35 -28.69
C SER A 30 -35.14 -16.97 -28.88
N GLY A 31 -35.86 -15.97 -29.37
CA GLY A 31 -35.32 -14.63 -29.64
C GLY A 31 -35.04 -13.84 -28.37
N ALA A 32 -35.91 -13.92 -27.37
CA ALA A 32 -35.73 -13.27 -26.07
C ALA A 32 -34.54 -13.87 -25.31
N GLN A 33 -34.42 -15.21 -25.29
CA GLN A 33 -33.29 -15.90 -24.68
C GLN A 33 -31.94 -15.58 -25.35
N LYS A 34 -31.90 -15.45 -26.68
CA LYS A 34 -30.69 -15.03 -27.41
C LYS A 34 -30.25 -13.61 -27.04
N ARG A 35 -31.19 -12.68 -26.89
CA ARG A 35 -30.90 -11.28 -26.54
C ARG A 35 -30.34 -11.15 -25.13
N VAL A 36 -30.89 -11.89 -24.16
CA VAL A 36 -30.37 -11.93 -22.79
C VAL A 36 -28.95 -12.51 -22.75
N ARG A 37 -28.68 -13.58 -23.48
CA ARG A 37 -27.31 -14.16 -23.56
C ARG A 37 -26.31 -13.19 -24.20
N LEU A 38 -26.72 -12.47 -25.24
CA LEU A 38 -25.86 -11.49 -25.89
C LEU A 38 -25.60 -10.27 -24.99
N ALA A 39 -26.64 -9.78 -24.30
CA ALA A 39 -26.51 -8.70 -23.31
C ALA A 39 -25.57 -9.10 -22.17
N ASN A 40 -25.76 -10.28 -21.59
CA ASN A 40 -24.90 -10.81 -20.53
C ASN A 40 -23.46 -10.98 -21.02
N ARG A 41 -23.26 -11.46 -22.25
CA ARG A 41 -21.93 -11.57 -22.87
C ARG A 41 -21.26 -10.19 -23.02
N THR A 42 -21.98 -9.20 -23.52
CA THR A 42 -21.44 -7.83 -23.67
C THR A 42 -21.14 -7.18 -22.33
N GLU A 43 -21.90 -7.51 -21.29
CA GLU A 43 -21.66 -7.03 -19.93
C GLU A 43 -20.43 -7.69 -19.31
N THR A 44 -20.28 -9.02 -19.47
CA THR A 44 -19.06 -9.73 -19.06
C THR A 44 -17.80 -9.25 -19.81
N GLU A 45 -17.92 -8.92 -21.09
CA GLU A 45 -16.80 -8.37 -21.87
C GLU A 45 -16.43 -6.95 -21.42
N ARG A 46 -17.41 -6.13 -21.01
CA ARG A 46 -17.16 -4.79 -20.43
C ARG A 46 -16.47 -4.88 -19.07
N THR A 47 -16.99 -5.71 -18.17
CA THR A 47 -16.39 -5.87 -16.83
C THR A 47 -14.99 -6.48 -16.92
N SER A 48 -14.75 -7.43 -17.83
CA SER A 48 -13.41 -7.96 -18.10
C SER A 48 -12.44 -6.86 -18.53
N ARG A 49 -12.87 -5.97 -19.44
CA ARG A 49 -12.05 -4.83 -19.90
C ARG A 49 -11.77 -3.82 -18.78
N GLU A 50 -12.74 -3.56 -17.92
CA GLU A 50 -12.58 -2.67 -16.76
C GLU A 50 -11.58 -3.25 -15.75
N VAL A 51 -11.64 -4.55 -15.47
CA VAL A 51 -10.70 -5.24 -14.59
C VAL A 51 -9.29 -5.23 -15.18
N ASP A 52 -9.15 -5.51 -16.48
CA ASP A 52 -7.86 -5.48 -17.17
C ASP A 52 -7.26 -4.07 -17.23
N TRP A 53 -8.12 -3.04 -17.38
CA TRP A 53 -7.72 -1.65 -17.30
C TRP A 53 -7.21 -1.30 -15.90
N ALA A 54 -8.00 -1.58 -14.86
CA ALA A 54 -7.65 -1.31 -13.47
C ALA A 54 -6.33 -1.99 -13.07
N ARG A 55 -6.10 -3.24 -13.51
CA ARG A 55 -4.85 -3.97 -13.24
C ARG A 55 -3.65 -3.29 -13.90
N ARG A 56 -3.79 -2.74 -15.10
CA ARG A 56 -2.71 -1.98 -15.77
C ARG A 56 -2.42 -0.68 -15.05
N GLU A 57 -3.47 0.03 -14.64
CA GLU A 57 -3.36 1.29 -13.90
C GLU A 57 -2.69 1.07 -12.54
N GLU A 58 -3.10 0.05 -11.78
CA GLU A 58 -2.48 -0.32 -10.52
C GLU A 58 -0.98 -0.66 -10.68
N ARG A 59 -0.62 -1.43 -11.71
CA ARG A 59 0.79 -1.73 -12.01
C ARG A 59 1.58 -0.46 -12.34
N HIS A 60 0.99 0.43 -13.12
CA HIS A 60 1.62 1.69 -13.51
C HIS A 60 1.83 2.60 -12.28
N ASP A 61 0.83 2.70 -11.41
CA ASP A 61 0.92 3.45 -10.16
C ASP A 61 1.99 2.89 -9.22
N LEU A 62 2.10 1.55 -9.11
CA LEU A 62 3.17 0.91 -8.34
C LEU A 62 4.56 1.25 -8.89
N SER A 63 4.73 1.24 -10.21
CA SER A 63 5.99 1.65 -10.86
C SER A 63 6.31 3.13 -10.62
N LEU A 64 5.32 4.03 -10.68
CA LEU A 64 5.53 5.45 -10.37
C LEU A 64 5.89 5.67 -8.90
N ARG A 65 5.34 4.89 -7.97
CA ARG A 65 5.70 4.93 -6.54
C ARG A 65 7.14 4.54 -6.26
N GLN A 66 7.74 3.68 -7.07
CA GLN A 66 9.16 3.32 -6.96
C GLN A 66 10.08 4.46 -7.43
N LEU A 67 9.60 5.33 -8.31
CA LEU A 67 10.35 6.46 -8.88
C LEU A 67 10.11 7.78 -8.12
N LEU A 68 9.28 7.77 -7.08
CA LEU A 68 8.98 8.96 -6.27
C LEU A 68 10.20 9.35 -5.42
N VAL A 69 10.97 10.33 -5.93
CA VAL A 69 12.16 10.91 -5.26
C VAL A 69 11.78 11.87 -4.13
N ARG A 70 10.57 12.46 -4.19
CA ARG A 70 10.08 13.41 -3.16
C ARG A 70 9.35 12.66 -2.05
N SER A 71 10.10 12.18 -1.07
CA SER A 71 9.56 11.93 0.26
C SER A 71 9.76 13.18 1.13
N GLU A 72 8.80 13.48 1.99
CA GLU A 72 9.04 14.36 3.14
C GLU A 72 9.71 13.55 4.25
N PRO A 73 10.60 14.14 5.06
CA PRO A 73 11.16 13.44 6.19
C PRO A 73 10.03 13.03 7.15
N LEU A 74 10.13 11.81 7.67
CA LEU A 74 9.22 11.26 8.66
C LEU A 74 9.15 12.11 9.93
N GLY A 75 10.27 12.74 10.29
CA GLY A 75 10.38 13.62 11.44
C GLY A 75 11.83 14.01 11.73
N LEU A 76 11.99 14.75 12.83
CA LEU A 76 13.25 15.29 13.32
C LEU A 76 13.44 14.93 14.80
N ASP A 77 14.67 14.76 15.24
CA ASP A 77 15.01 14.61 16.66
C ASP A 77 15.59 15.90 17.30
N ARG A 78 16.05 15.82 18.56
CA ARG A 78 16.71 16.94 19.27
C ARG A 78 17.97 17.43 18.60
N TRP A 79 18.67 16.56 17.88
CA TRP A 79 19.90 16.89 17.17
C TRP A 79 19.63 17.36 15.74
N HIS A 80 18.36 17.56 15.36
CA HIS A 80 17.94 17.98 14.03
C HIS A 80 18.28 16.95 12.93
N ARG A 81 18.46 15.68 13.30
CA ARG A 81 18.62 14.59 12.32
C ARG A 81 17.30 14.33 11.63
N ARG A 82 17.32 14.11 10.31
CA ARG A 82 16.14 13.85 9.48
C ARG A 82 15.97 12.36 9.29
N TYR A 83 14.77 11.87 9.51
CA TYR A 83 14.44 10.45 9.40
C TYR A 83 13.63 10.21 8.15
N TRP A 84 14.00 9.22 7.34
CA TRP A 84 13.40 8.97 6.04
C TRP A 84 12.96 7.52 5.92
N ILE A 85 11.79 7.32 5.29
CA ILE A 85 11.34 6.01 4.82
C ILE A 85 10.91 6.20 3.37
N PHE A 86 11.52 5.44 2.47
CA PHE A 86 11.20 5.50 1.05
C PHE A 86 10.20 4.41 0.67
N PRO A 87 9.21 4.69 -0.20
CA PRO A 87 8.27 3.69 -0.68
C PRO A 87 8.95 2.49 -1.36
N GLY A 88 10.09 2.71 -2.03
CA GLY A 88 10.89 1.66 -2.68
C GLY A 88 11.79 0.86 -1.75
N ALA A 89 12.01 1.34 -0.52
CA ALA A 89 12.80 0.66 0.52
C ALA A 89 12.04 0.69 1.86
N PRO A 90 10.88 0.00 1.95
CA PRO A 90 9.98 0.10 3.10
C PRO A 90 10.54 -0.54 4.38
N TYR A 91 11.65 -1.27 4.27
CA TYR A 91 12.30 -2.01 5.33
C TYR A 91 13.57 -1.34 5.87
N ALA A 92 13.80 -0.05 5.57
CA ALA A 92 14.95 0.65 6.12
C ALA A 92 14.55 2.05 6.55
N LEU A 93 14.98 2.44 7.75
CA LEU A 93 14.87 3.81 8.23
C LEU A 93 16.22 4.49 8.01
N MET A 94 16.27 5.45 7.11
CA MET A 94 17.48 6.21 6.83
C MET A 94 17.53 7.43 7.74
N VAL A 95 18.69 7.67 8.34
CA VAL A 95 18.92 8.78 9.27
C VAL A 95 19.94 9.70 8.64
N GLU A 96 19.53 10.92 8.31
CA GLU A 96 20.41 11.93 7.77
C GLU A 96 20.84 12.88 8.89
N GLU A 97 22.14 13.12 9.00
CA GLU A 97 22.69 14.05 9.98
C GLU A 97 22.24 15.48 9.71
N ALA A 98 22.24 16.32 10.74
CA ALA A 98 21.72 17.69 10.64
C ALA A 98 22.45 18.53 9.58
N ASP A 99 23.74 18.30 9.41
CA ASP A 99 24.61 18.95 8.43
C ASP A 99 24.45 18.41 7.00
N GLY A 100 23.67 17.33 6.82
CA GLY A 100 23.45 16.67 5.54
C GLY A 100 24.68 15.96 4.98
N LYS A 101 25.77 15.83 5.75
CA LYS A 101 27.03 15.22 5.28
C LYS A 101 27.10 13.72 5.58
N GLY A 102 26.30 13.25 6.53
CA GLY A 102 26.23 11.86 6.94
C GLY A 102 24.86 11.27 6.69
N MET A 103 24.84 9.99 6.29
CA MET A 103 23.64 9.16 6.32
C MET A 103 23.94 7.84 7.03
N GLY A 104 23.10 7.51 8.00
CA GLY A 104 23.03 6.23 8.67
C GLY A 104 21.80 5.43 8.23
N LEU A 105 21.81 4.15 8.55
CA LEU A 105 20.71 3.24 8.26
C LEU A 105 20.37 2.43 9.51
N VAL A 106 19.09 2.33 9.81
CA VAL A 106 18.56 1.42 10.83
C VAL A 106 17.90 0.26 10.10
N THR A 107 18.49 -0.92 10.26
CA THR A 107 18.12 -2.15 9.51
C THR A 107 17.74 -3.32 10.38
N SER A 108 17.84 -3.19 11.71
CA SER A 108 17.31 -4.20 12.64
C SER A 108 16.10 -3.68 13.41
N ARG A 109 15.29 -4.62 13.89
CA ARG A 109 14.17 -4.32 14.77
C ARG A 109 14.67 -3.74 16.09
N GLU A 110 15.77 -4.29 16.60
CA GLU A 110 16.39 -3.95 17.87
C GLU A 110 16.89 -2.50 17.85
N GLU A 111 17.61 -2.09 16.80
CA GLU A 111 18.05 -0.70 16.60
C GLU A 111 16.87 0.27 16.53
N LEU A 112 15.78 -0.14 15.87
CA LEU A 112 14.57 0.67 15.77
C LEU A 112 13.87 0.82 17.13
N GLU A 113 13.77 -0.26 17.90
CA GLU A 113 13.19 -0.24 19.24
C GLU A 113 14.04 0.59 20.20
N GLU A 114 15.36 0.45 20.16
CA GLU A 114 16.30 1.27 20.95
C GLU A 114 16.19 2.75 20.58
N LEU A 115 16.17 3.08 19.28
CA LEU A 115 15.92 4.43 18.80
C LEU A 115 14.62 4.98 19.39
N MET A 116 13.52 4.24 19.28
CA MET A 116 12.21 4.67 19.79
C MET A 116 12.14 4.80 21.31
N GLN A 117 12.97 4.05 22.05
CA GLN A 117 13.12 4.20 23.50
C GLN A 117 13.95 5.43 23.88
N SER A 118 14.94 5.78 23.06
CA SER A 118 15.82 6.94 23.28
C SER A 118 15.17 8.30 23.01
N LEU A 119 14.03 8.33 22.29
CA LEU A 119 13.28 9.55 21.96
C LEU A 119 12.55 10.10 23.21
N ASN A 120 12.78 11.37 23.50
CA ASN A 120 12.10 12.13 24.53
C ASN A 120 10.69 12.54 24.07
N ARG A 121 9.69 11.83 24.58
CA ARG A 121 8.26 12.04 24.26
C ARG A 121 7.69 13.37 24.75
N ASN A 122 8.41 14.10 25.60
CA ASN A 122 7.96 15.42 26.07
C ASN A 122 8.25 16.53 25.03
N GLY A 123 9.22 16.34 24.13
CA GLY A 123 9.52 17.29 23.07
C GLY A 123 8.57 17.15 21.88
N GLN A 124 8.04 18.26 21.35
CA GLN A 124 7.09 18.19 20.21
C GLN A 124 7.68 17.48 18.98
N ARG A 125 8.96 17.74 18.67
CA ARG A 125 9.66 17.14 17.53
C ARG A 125 9.80 15.63 17.67
N GLU A 126 10.39 15.20 18.79
CA GLU A 126 10.64 13.78 19.07
C GLU A 126 9.35 13.00 19.30
N ASN A 127 8.32 13.61 19.90
CA ASN A 127 7.00 13.00 20.01
C ASN A 127 6.36 12.80 18.62
N GLY A 128 6.47 13.80 17.73
CA GLY A 128 6.01 13.68 16.35
C GLY A 128 6.70 12.52 15.62
N LEU A 129 8.03 12.44 15.73
CA LEU A 129 8.83 11.35 15.18
C LEU A 129 8.43 9.99 15.77
N TYR A 130 8.29 9.89 17.10
CA TYR A 130 7.87 8.67 17.79
C TYR A 130 6.51 8.16 17.30
N LEU A 131 5.51 9.05 17.19
CA LEU A 131 4.17 8.69 16.71
C LEU A 131 4.20 8.23 15.24
N ALA A 132 5.01 8.88 14.42
CA ALA A 132 5.19 8.50 13.02
C ALA A 132 5.84 7.12 12.87
N LEU A 133 6.92 6.86 13.62
CA LEU A 133 7.59 5.57 13.69
C LEU A 133 6.64 4.48 14.22
N ARG A 134 5.93 4.73 15.32
CA ARG A 134 4.97 3.78 15.89
C ARG A 134 3.88 3.39 14.89
N ARG A 135 3.38 4.33 14.08
CA ARG A 135 2.37 4.06 13.05
C ARG A 135 2.90 3.19 11.92
N LYS A 136 4.19 3.30 11.61
CA LYS A 136 4.90 2.54 10.57
C LYS A 136 5.66 1.33 11.11
N MET A 137 5.61 1.07 12.42
CA MET A 137 6.36 0.01 13.09
C MET A 137 6.10 -1.35 12.44
N TRP A 138 4.83 -1.69 12.21
CA TRP A 138 4.46 -2.97 11.60
C TRP A 138 5.05 -3.16 10.19
N LEU A 139 5.24 -2.07 9.43
CA LEU A 139 5.85 -2.11 8.09
C LEU A 139 7.35 -2.34 8.19
N LEU A 140 8.00 -1.63 9.12
CA LEU A 140 9.43 -1.76 9.36
C LEU A 140 9.74 -3.18 9.88
N THR A 141 9.04 -3.65 10.91
CA THR A 141 9.33 -4.93 11.58
C THR A 141 9.02 -6.19 10.77
N GLN A 142 8.08 -6.16 9.82
CA GLN A 142 7.76 -7.36 9.01
C GLN A 142 8.76 -7.66 7.90
N LEU A 143 9.61 -6.70 7.54
CA LEU A 143 10.46 -6.79 6.34
C LEU A 143 11.93 -6.43 6.59
N LEU A 144 12.29 -5.92 7.78
CA LEU A 144 13.68 -5.89 8.25
C LEU A 144 14.13 -7.35 8.39
N PRO A 145 15.13 -7.83 7.62
CA PRO A 145 15.75 -9.11 7.91
C PRO A 145 16.20 -9.07 9.38
N CYS A 146 15.99 -10.13 10.15
CA CYS A 146 16.75 -10.33 11.39
C CYS A 146 18.22 -10.31 11.00
N ALA A 147 18.87 -9.15 11.09
CA ALA A 147 20.25 -8.96 10.69
C ALA A 147 21.14 -9.58 11.77
N VAL A 148 21.30 -10.90 11.68
CA VAL A 148 22.51 -11.54 12.19
C VAL A 148 23.59 -11.24 11.16
N ALA A 149 24.67 -10.60 11.63
CA ALA A 149 25.95 -10.34 10.94
C ALA A 149 25.98 -9.16 9.96
N ALA A 150 26.48 -8.01 10.43
CA ALA A 150 27.63 -7.30 9.83
C ALA A 150 27.88 -5.94 10.52
N THR A 151 28.10 -5.95 11.83
CA THR A 151 28.85 -4.87 12.50
C THR A 151 30.23 -5.44 12.86
N GLY A 152 31.24 -5.00 12.13
CA GLY A 152 32.64 -5.37 12.28
C GLY A 152 33.32 -5.23 10.90
N GLU A 153 34.31 -4.39 10.65
CA GLU A 153 35.25 -3.75 11.55
C GLU A 153 35.63 -2.35 11.07
N ARG A 154 36.03 -1.58 12.06
CA ARG A 154 36.47 -0.21 12.05
C ARG A 154 37.90 -0.17 11.50
N ARG A 155 38.09 0.71 10.53
CA ARG A 155 39.35 1.24 10.01
C ARG A 155 40.38 1.47 11.14
N GLU A 156 41.37 0.60 11.25
CA GLU A 156 42.63 0.90 11.96
C GLU A 156 43.61 1.45 10.93
N GLY A 157 43.96 2.72 11.09
CA GLY A 157 45.12 3.31 10.45
C GLY A 157 46.33 2.98 11.31
N GLU A 158 47.34 2.37 10.71
CA GLU A 158 48.70 2.33 11.25
C GLU A 158 49.52 3.36 10.46
N GLU A 159 49.70 4.53 11.09
CA GLU A 159 50.78 5.48 10.82
C GLU A 159 51.58 5.60 12.12
N GLU A 160 52.72 4.92 12.22
CA GLU A 160 53.86 5.23 13.12
C GLU A 160 55.11 4.80 12.32
N GLU A 161 55.88 5.71 11.70
CA GLU A 161 56.98 6.51 12.28
C GLU A 161 58.06 5.70 13.01
N GLU A 162 59.09 5.27 12.27
CA GLU A 162 60.48 5.12 12.75
C GLU A 162 61.37 5.63 11.59
N GLY A 163 62.24 6.64 11.71
CA GLY A 163 63.14 6.94 12.82
C GLY A 163 64.42 6.11 12.65
N GLU A 164 65.40 6.59 11.87
CA GLU A 164 66.73 6.98 12.38
C GLU A 164 67.83 5.88 12.30
N GLU A 165 68.99 6.29 11.77
CA GLU A 165 70.36 5.75 11.97
C GLU A 165 70.70 4.39 11.29
N GLU A 166 71.81 4.18 10.58
CA GLU A 166 73.11 4.86 10.39
C GLU A 166 73.72 4.45 9.02
#